data_AF-A0A3N5GKD5-F1
#
_entry.id   AF-A0A3N5GKD5-F1
#
_cell.length_a   1.000
_cell.length_b   1.000
_cell.length_c   1.000
_cell.angle_alpha   90.00
_cell.angle_beta   90.00
_cell.angle_gamma   90.00
#
_symmetry.space_group_name_H-M   'P 1'
#
loop_
_entity.id
_entity.type
_entity.pdbx_description
1 polymer ?
#
loop_
_entity_poly.entity_id
_entity_poly.type
_entity_poly.pdbx_seq_one_letter_code
_entity_poly.pdbx_strand_id
1 'polypeptide(L)'
;MLAAASKALFHALARSQILKNAASRYGMRRPSSPARRFVAGETLDDAIAAARQIEARGLHHTLDYLGESVRSMDAAAAAADAYRRIIETIVNVGIERNVSVKLTQLGLDVDRATCVDNLRRMLDPAQGTECFV
;
A
#
# COMPACT_ATOMS: atom_id res chain seq x y z
N MET A 1 29.96 -4.17 -13.48
CA MET A 1 29.49 -5.40 -14.16
C MET A 1 28.70 -6.34 -13.24
N LEU A 2 29.17 -6.68 -12.03
CA LEU A 2 28.42 -7.55 -11.10
C LEU A 2 27.02 -7.05 -10.72
N ALA A 3 26.85 -5.74 -10.47
CA ALA A 3 25.54 -5.17 -10.12
C ALA A 3 24.50 -5.22 -11.27
N ALA A 4 24.97 -5.15 -12.53
CA ALA A 4 24.09 -5.27 -13.69
C ALA A 4 23.63 -6.72 -13.89
N ALA A 5 24.54 -7.68 -13.67
CA ALA A 5 24.24 -9.11 -13.73
C ALA A 5 23.26 -9.53 -12.62
N SER A 6 23.43 -9.04 -11.39
CA SER A 6 22.50 -9.32 -10.29
C SER A 6 21.12 -8.72 -10.53
N LYS A 7 21.03 -7.47 -11.01
CA LYS A 7 19.75 -6.84 -11.37
C LYS A 7 19.01 -7.62 -12.45
N ALA A 8 19.71 -8.04 -13.51
CA ALA A 8 19.12 -8.84 -14.58
C ALA A 8 18.61 -10.19 -14.07
N LEU A 9 19.39 -10.87 -13.22
CA LEU A 9 19.00 -12.13 -12.60
C LEU A 9 17.75 -11.97 -11.73
N PHE A 10 17.73 -11.03 -10.79
CA PHE A 10 16.55 -10.80 -9.93
C PHE A 10 15.31 -10.40 -10.73
N HIS A 11 15.49 -9.58 -11.77
CA HIS A 11 14.38 -9.21 -12.65
C HIS A 11 13.84 -10.42 -13.44
N ALA A 12 14.71 -11.31 -13.92
CA ALA A 12 14.28 -12.53 -14.58
C ALA A 12 13.51 -13.45 -13.62
N LEU A 13 14.02 -13.63 -12.39
CA LEU A 13 13.36 -14.42 -11.35
C LEU A 13 12.01 -13.83 -10.95
N ALA A 14 11.90 -12.50 -10.83
CA ALA A 14 10.65 -11.80 -10.50
C ALA A 14 9.55 -11.95 -11.57
N ARG A 15 9.92 -12.25 -12.83
CA ARG A 15 8.97 -12.53 -13.91
C ARG A 15 8.49 -13.97 -13.96
N SER A 16 9.08 -14.89 -13.18
CA SER A 16 8.66 -16.28 -13.14
C SER A 16 7.36 -16.45 -12.34
N GLN A 17 6.31 -16.94 -12.99
CA GLN A 17 5.00 -17.13 -12.34
C GLN A 17 5.06 -18.17 -11.22
N ILE A 18 5.91 -19.19 -11.36
CA ILE A 18 6.10 -20.24 -10.34
C ILE A 18 6.71 -19.61 -9.07
N LEU A 19 7.76 -18.81 -9.24
CA LEU A 19 8.41 -18.13 -8.11
C LEU A 19 7.49 -17.08 -7.49
N LYS A 20 6.73 -16.33 -8.30
CA LYS A 20 5.70 -15.41 -7.80
C LYS A 20 4.68 -16.15 -6.94
N ASN A 21 4.10 -17.24 -7.43
CA ASN A 21 3.09 -18.01 -6.69
C ASN A 21 3.66 -18.60 -5.38
N ALA A 22 4.88 -19.13 -5.40
CA ALA A 22 5.53 -19.63 -4.20
C ALA A 22 5.83 -18.49 -3.20
N ALA A 23 6.33 -17.36 -3.68
CA ALA A 23 6.59 -16.19 -2.84
C ALA A 23 5.32 -15.61 -2.24
N SER A 24 4.23 -15.50 -3.00
CA SER A 24 2.92 -15.07 -2.45
C SER A 24 2.41 -16.05 -1.39
N ARG A 25 2.61 -17.36 -1.58
CA ARG A 25 2.11 -18.38 -0.64
C ARG A 25 2.91 -18.50 0.64
N TYR A 26 4.23 -18.27 0.60
CA TYR A 26 5.13 -18.53 1.72
C TYR A 26 5.84 -17.27 2.25
N GLY A 27 6.00 -16.26 1.41
CA GLY A 27 6.73 -15.02 1.70
C GLY A 27 6.08 -14.15 2.76
N MET A 28 4.77 -14.26 2.97
CA MET A 28 4.01 -13.56 4.02
C MET A 28 3.40 -14.49 5.08
N ARG A 29 3.56 -15.81 4.94
CA ARG A 29 2.81 -16.81 5.75
C ARG A 29 3.11 -16.77 7.24
N ARG A 30 4.32 -16.36 7.64
CA ARG A 30 4.75 -16.35 9.04
C ARG A 30 5.32 -14.98 9.41
N PRO A 31 5.24 -14.57 10.68
CA PRO A 31 5.85 -13.31 11.14
C PRO A 31 7.36 -13.22 10.84
N SER A 32 8.05 -14.35 10.77
CA SER A 32 9.48 -14.46 10.44
C SER A 32 9.78 -14.60 8.94
N SER A 33 8.76 -14.55 8.08
CA SER A 33 8.99 -14.66 6.63
C SER A 33 9.72 -13.40 6.11
N PRO A 34 10.57 -13.54 5.06
CA PRO A 34 11.45 -12.45 4.62
C PRO A 34 10.71 -11.16 4.21
N ALA A 35 9.50 -11.28 3.64
CA ALA A 35 8.76 -10.10 3.17
C ALA A 35 8.14 -9.29 4.32
N ARG A 36 7.92 -9.88 5.51
CA ARG A 36 7.43 -9.17 6.72
C ARG A 36 8.41 -8.11 7.22
N ARG A 37 9.67 -8.16 6.79
CA ARG A 37 10.66 -7.08 7.06
C ARG A 37 10.34 -5.80 6.28
N PHE A 38 9.67 -5.91 5.13
CA PHE A 38 9.46 -4.81 4.19
C PHE A 38 7.98 -4.45 4.01
N VAL A 39 7.07 -5.40 4.28
CA VAL A 39 5.62 -5.24 4.15
C VAL A 39 4.99 -5.58 5.49
N ALA A 40 4.19 -4.66 6.03
CA ALA A 40 3.56 -4.82 7.34
C ALA A 40 2.66 -6.07 7.39
N GLY A 41 1.90 -6.34 6.32
CA GLY A 41 1.05 -7.50 6.18
C GLY A 41 0.13 -7.39 4.97
N GLU A 42 -0.88 -8.25 4.91
CA GLU A 42 -1.87 -8.26 3.82
C GLU A 42 -3.20 -7.61 4.25
N THR A 43 -3.34 -7.32 5.54
CA THR A 43 -4.55 -6.73 6.12
C THR A 43 -4.27 -5.37 6.73
N LEU A 44 -5.33 -4.58 6.91
CA LEU A 44 -5.24 -3.31 7.62
C LEU A 44 -4.87 -3.51 9.11
N ASP A 45 -5.33 -4.59 9.73
CA ASP A 45 -4.97 -4.93 11.11
C ASP A 45 -3.48 -5.19 11.27
N ASP A 46 -2.86 -5.88 10.30
CA ASP A 46 -1.39 -6.05 10.26
C ASP A 46 -0.66 -4.70 10.19
N ALA A 47 -1.15 -3.80 9.34
CA ALA A 47 -0.58 -2.46 9.17
C ALA A 47 -0.69 -1.64 10.46
N ILE A 48 -1.84 -1.67 11.14
CA ILE A 48 -2.06 -1.00 12.42
C ILE A 48 -1.15 -1.57 13.50
N ALA A 49 -1.01 -2.89 13.57
CA ALA A 49 -0.12 -3.54 14.53
C ALA A 49 1.34 -3.13 14.32
N ALA A 50 1.80 -3.06 13.06
CA ALA A 50 3.14 -2.58 12.72
C ALA A 50 3.34 -1.10 13.04
N ALA A 51 2.36 -0.25 12.71
CA ALA A 51 2.36 1.18 13.04
C ALA A 51 2.54 1.41 14.55
N ARG A 52 1.76 0.71 15.38
CA ARG A 52 1.89 0.80 16.85
C ARG A 52 3.27 0.39 17.36
N GLN A 53 3.92 -0.59 16.73
CA GLN A 53 5.29 -0.97 17.10
C GLN A 53 6.31 0.10 16.72
N ILE A 54 6.08 0.85 15.64
CA ILE A 54 6.94 1.97 15.22
C ILE A 54 6.73 3.15 16.18
N GLU A 55 5.49 3.49 16.50
CA GLU A 55 5.14 4.56 17.46
C GLU A 55 5.68 4.28 18.87
N ALA A 56 5.60 3.03 19.34
CA ALA A 56 6.16 2.62 20.63
C ALA A 56 7.68 2.83 20.74
N ARG A 57 8.36 2.99 19.59
CA ARG A 57 9.79 3.31 19.51
C ARG A 57 10.06 4.81 19.35
N GLY A 58 9.03 5.65 19.39
CA GLY A 58 9.11 7.10 19.21
C GLY A 58 9.41 7.51 17.76
N LEU A 59 9.05 6.68 16.78
CA LEU A 59 9.27 6.94 15.36
C LEU A 59 7.95 7.25 14.65
N HIS A 60 8.04 8.08 13.60
CA HIS A 60 6.93 8.37 12.70
C HIS A 60 6.75 7.29 11.64
N HIS A 61 5.54 7.17 11.09
CA HIS A 61 5.23 6.27 9.98
C HIS A 61 4.29 6.90 8.95
N THR A 62 4.22 6.25 7.78
CA THR A 62 3.21 6.51 6.75
C THR A 62 2.74 5.16 6.21
N LEU A 63 1.44 5.00 6.02
CA LEU A 63 0.85 3.79 5.45
C LEU A 63 0.79 3.89 3.92
N ASP A 64 1.35 2.91 3.21
CA ASP A 64 1.27 2.79 1.74
C ASP A 64 0.42 1.57 1.37
N TYR A 65 -0.71 1.80 0.69
CA TYR A 65 -1.56 0.72 0.20
C TYR A 65 -1.01 0.15 -1.11
N LEU A 66 -0.47 -1.07 -1.02
CA LEU A 66 0.06 -1.78 -2.17
C LEU A 66 -1.09 -2.39 -3.00
N GLY A 67 -1.40 -1.74 -4.11
CA GLY A 67 -2.34 -2.22 -5.13
C GLY A 67 -1.61 -2.61 -6.42
N GLU A 68 -2.26 -3.46 -7.22
CA GLU A 68 -1.78 -3.79 -8.57
C GLU A 68 -1.96 -2.61 -9.54
N SER A 69 -1.33 -2.66 -10.71
CA SER A 69 -1.44 -1.60 -11.73
C SER A 69 -2.90 -1.42 -12.17
N VAL A 70 -3.49 -0.30 -11.77
CA VAL A 70 -4.85 0.09 -12.16
C VAL A 70 -4.89 0.44 -13.65
N ARG A 71 -5.79 -0.22 -14.38
CA ARG A 71 -5.96 -0.09 -15.85
C ARG A 71 -7.40 0.16 -16.28
N SER A 72 -8.32 0.30 -15.33
CA SER A 72 -9.73 0.60 -15.57
C SER A 72 -10.27 1.56 -14.52
N MET A 73 -11.35 2.26 -14.87
CA MET A 73 -12.03 3.17 -13.95
C MET A 73 -12.58 2.43 -12.72
N ASP A 74 -13.11 1.21 -12.89
CA ASP A 74 -13.63 0.40 -11.78
C ASP A 74 -12.52 0.02 -10.79
N ALA A 75 -11.35 -0.36 -11.29
CA ALA A 75 -10.20 -0.67 -10.43
C ALA A 75 -9.69 0.58 -9.69
N ALA A 76 -9.75 1.75 -10.34
CA ALA A 76 -9.39 3.03 -9.72
C ALA A 76 -10.36 3.40 -8.59
N ALA A 77 -11.67 3.23 -8.82
CA ALA A 77 -12.70 3.47 -7.82
C ALA A 77 -12.56 2.51 -6.62
N ALA A 78 -12.29 1.23 -6.88
CA ALA A 78 -12.04 0.25 -5.82
C ALA A 78 -10.81 0.58 -4.98
N ALA A 79 -9.73 1.10 -5.61
CA ALA A 79 -8.54 1.57 -4.90
C ALA A 79 -8.85 2.80 -4.03
N ALA A 80 -9.59 3.78 -4.56
CA ALA A 80 -10.04 4.95 -3.80
C ALA A 80 -10.86 4.55 -2.56
N ASP A 81 -11.77 3.58 -2.71
CA ASP A 81 -12.54 3.04 -1.60
C ASP A 81 -11.69 2.30 -0.56
N ALA A 82 -10.61 1.63 -0.99
CA ALA A 82 -9.66 1.01 -0.07
C ALA A 82 -8.94 2.08 0.77
N TYR A 83 -8.43 3.13 0.14
CA TYR A 83 -7.82 4.25 0.85
C TYR A 83 -8.80 4.94 1.79
N ARG A 84 -10.05 5.16 1.36
CA ARG A 84 -11.10 5.74 2.20
C ARG A 84 -11.28 4.92 3.50
N ARG A 85 -11.39 3.58 3.39
CA ARG A 85 -11.49 2.69 4.55
C ARG A 85 -10.25 2.74 5.45
N ILE A 86 -9.06 2.86 4.86
CA ILE A 86 -7.80 3.00 5.62
C ILE A 86 -7.85 4.29 6.45
N ILE A 87 -8.16 5.42 5.81
CA ILE A 87 -8.24 6.74 6.47
C ILE A 87 -9.27 6.71 7.62
N GLU A 88 -10.49 6.23 7.35
CA GLU A 88 -11.53 6.08 8.39
C GLU A 88 -11.03 5.24 9.58
N THR A 89 -10.35 4.13 9.29
CA THR A 89 -9.86 3.23 10.34
C THR A 89 -8.75 3.87 11.16
N ILE A 90 -7.73 4.46 10.53
CA ILE A 90 -6.58 5.04 11.27
C ILE A 90 -7.00 6.23 12.13
N VAL A 91 -7.96 7.03 11.66
CA VAL A 91 -8.56 8.11 12.45
C VAL A 91 -9.23 7.54 13.69
N ASN A 92 -10.01 6.46 13.54
CA ASN A 92 -10.75 5.82 14.63
C ASN A 92 -9.85 5.10 15.63
N VAL A 93 -8.81 4.39 15.18
CA VAL A 93 -7.92 3.62 16.08
C VAL A 93 -6.82 4.46 16.74
N GLY A 94 -6.68 5.72 16.32
CA GLY A 94 -5.82 6.72 16.95
C GLY A 94 -4.32 6.49 16.76
N ILE A 95 -3.90 5.94 15.62
CA ILE A 95 -2.48 5.92 15.20
C ILE A 95 -2.17 7.19 14.40
N GLU A 96 -0.90 7.46 14.13
CA GLU A 96 -0.46 8.57 13.28
C GLU A 96 -1.20 8.52 11.92
N ARG A 97 -1.78 9.66 11.56
CA ARG A 97 -2.70 9.79 10.44
C ARG A 97 -1.93 10.26 9.21
N ASN A 98 -1.12 9.37 8.65
CA ASN A 98 -0.27 9.67 7.51
C ASN A 98 -0.35 8.54 6.49
N VAL A 99 -0.84 8.84 5.29
CA VAL A 99 -1.05 7.87 4.21
C VAL A 99 -0.33 8.34 2.96
N SER A 100 0.40 7.44 2.30
CA SER A 100 0.98 7.72 0.99
C SER A 100 0.07 7.21 -0.11
N VAL A 101 -0.16 8.02 -1.16
CA VAL A 101 -0.97 7.63 -2.32
C VAL A 101 -0.22 7.79 -3.63
N LYS A 102 -0.47 6.87 -4.57
CA LYS A 102 0.00 6.97 -5.96
C LYS A 102 -1.17 7.31 -6.87
N LEU A 103 -1.14 8.46 -7.54
CA LEU A 103 -2.23 8.92 -8.41
C LEU A 103 -2.54 7.94 -9.56
N THR A 104 -1.56 7.17 -10.00
CA THR A 104 -1.77 6.11 -11.00
C THR A 104 -2.68 4.99 -10.50
N GLN A 105 -2.71 4.70 -9.18
CA GLN A 105 -3.72 3.81 -8.59
C GLN A 105 -5.12 4.45 -8.55
N LEU A 106 -5.21 5.78 -8.56
CA LEU A 106 -6.48 6.49 -8.63
C LEU A 106 -6.96 6.69 -10.08
N GLY A 107 -6.23 6.18 -11.07
CA GLY A 107 -6.61 6.20 -12.47
C GLY A 107 -5.97 7.32 -13.30
N LEU A 108 -4.89 7.95 -12.84
CA LEU A 108 -4.20 9.01 -13.59
C LEU A 108 -3.80 8.60 -15.02
N ASP A 109 -3.41 7.34 -15.23
CA ASP A 109 -3.05 6.80 -16.54
C ASP A 109 -4.27 6.40 -17.41
N VAL A 110 -5.48 6.44 -16.84
CA VAL A 110 -6.74 6.06 -17.49
C VAL A 110 -7.55 7.29 -17.87
N ASP A 111 -7.90 8.12 -16.88
CA ASP A 111 -8.62 9.37 -17.06
C ASP A 111 -8.32 10.34 -15.90
N ARG A 112 -7.90 11.55 -16.25
CA ARG A 112 -7.50 12.57 -15.27
C ARG A 112 -8.69 13.07 -14.45
N ALA A 113 -9.87 13.21 -15.04
CA ALA A 113 -11.04 13.71 -14.31
C ALA A 113 -11.47 12.70 -13.23
N THR A 114 -11.58 11.42 -13.61
CA THR A 114 -11.83 10.30 -12.71
C THR A 114 -10.81 10.22 -11.59
N CYS A 115 -9.51 10.42 -11.89
CA CYS A 115 -8.46 10.46 -10.86
C CYS A 115 -8.70 11.55 -9.82
N VAL A 116 -9.11 12.75 -10.24
CA VAL A 116 -9.38 13.86 -9.33
C VAL A 116 -10.62 13.56 -8.48
N ASP A 117 -11.66 12.99 -9.06
CA ASP A 117 -12.88 12.66 -8.31
C ASP A 117 -12.64 11.52 -7.30
N ASN A 118 -11.87 10.51 -7.69
CA ASN A 118 -11.40 9.45 -6.78
C ASN A 118 -10.56 10.01 -5.63
N LEU A 119 -9.64 10.94 -5.92
CA LEU A 119 -8.83 11.61 -4.91
C LEU A 119 -9.70 12.38 -3.91
N ARG A 120 -10.68 13.16 -4.38
CA ARG A 120 -11.62 13.88 -3.50
C ARG A 120 -12.40 12.92 -2.61
N ARG A 121 -13.03 11.90 -3.20
CA ARG A 121 -13.81 10.89 -2.48
C ARG A 121 -12.99 10.15 -1.41
N MET A 122 -11.73 9.85 -1.71
CA MET A 122 -10.81 9.23 -0.76
C MET A 122 -10.51 10.15 0.43
N LEU A 123 -10.39 11.46 0.19
CA LEU A 123 -10.05 12.47 1.20
C LEU A 123 -11.23 12.90 2.07
N ASP A 124 -12.47 12.58 1.70
CA ASP A 124 -13.67 12.98 2.47
C ASP A 124 -13.56 12.64 3.98
N PRO A 125 -13.10 11.44 4.40
CA PRO A 125 -12.96 11.12 5.83
C PRO A 125 -11.72 11.76 6.50
N ALA A 126 -10.79 12.33 5.71
CA ALA A 126 -9.62 13.05 6.24
C ALA A 126 -9.98 14.49 6.65
N GLN A 127 -11.14 15.02 6.23
CA GLN A 127 -11.52 16.40 6.51
C GLN A 127 -11.70 16.63 8.01
N GLY A 128 -10.93 17.58 8.55
CA GLY A 128 -10.97 17.93 9.97
C GLY A 128 -10.33 16.91 10.92
N THR A 129 -9.63 15.89 10.40
CA THR A 129 -9.03 14.82 11.22
C THR A 129 -7.51 14.90 11.32
N GLU A 130 -6.87 15.99 10.87
CA GLU A 130 -5.40 16.14 10.84
C GLU A 130 -4.69 14.99 10.09
N CYS A 131 -5.41 14.26 9.23
CA CYS A 131 -4.84 13.21 8.41
C CYS A 131 -4.08 13.81 7.23
N PHE A 132 -2.81 13.48 7.12
CA PHE A 132 -1.95 13.82 5.99
C PHE A 132 -2.02 12.73 4.92
N VAL A 133 -2.15 13.14 3.66
CA VAL A 133 -2.21 12.27 2.47
C VAL A 133 -1.34 12.82 1.35
#